data_AF-A0A1M6D969-F1
#
_entry.id   AF-A0A1M6D969-F1
#
_cell.length_a   1.000
_cell.length_b   1.000
_cell.length_c   1.000
_cell.angle_alpha   90.00
_cell.angle_beta   90.00
_cell.angle_gamma   90.00
#
_symmetry.space_group_name_H-M   'P 1'
#
loop_
_entity.id
_entity.type
_entity.pdbx_description
1 polymer ?
#
loop_
_entity_poly.entity_id
_entity_poly.type
_entity_poly.pdbx_seq_one_letter_code
_entity_poly.pdbx_strand_id
1 'polypeptide(L)'
;MAGEKKFGTALFGFNKSDVNAYIEKIIHEFDQRLKEKDDEISNLKLQIREMKARFESAASESETLAREKERIASALITAQEKADAILEEARNRAEQEKARLDAALEAEREKIIDIKRDIKMMKNQVMEALSKYQNLLNEVEIFIENKEQEYDNGDGQESGEQVPQDNPS
;
A
#
# COMPACT_ATOMS: atom_id res chain seq x y z
N MET A 1 -55.82 -2.91 71.83
CA MET A 1 -56.90 -3.21 72.80
C MET A 1 -56.47 -2.64 74.15
N ALA A 2 -57.29 -1.80 74.78
CA ALA A 2 -57.04 -1.23 76.11
C ALA A 2 -58.33 -1.42 76.94
N GLY A 3 -58.26 -2.20 78.02
CA GLY A 3 -59.43 -2.51 78.85
C GLY A 3 -59.32 -3.77 79.71
N GLU A 4 -58.51 -4.76 79.31
CA GLU A 4 -58.29 -5.96 80.12
C GLU A 4 -57.39 -5.64 81.33
N LYS A 5 -57.83 -6.05 82.52
CA LYS A 5 -57.04 -5.94 83.76
C LYS A 5 -55.83 -6.86 83.67
N LYS A 6 -54.66 -6.31 83.32
CA LYS A 6 -53.41 -7.07 83.15
C LYS A 6 -52.81 -7.62 84.45
N PHE A 7 -53.36 -7.25 85.60
CA PHE A 7 -52.88 -7.61 86.92
C PHE A 7 -54.06 -7.96 87.84
N GLY A 8 -53.91 -8.99 88.67
CA GLY A 8 -54.78 -9.24 89.81
C GLY A 8 -54.76 -8.08 90.81
N THR A 9 -55.77 -8.01 91.68
CA THR A 9 -55.88 -6.97 92.72
C THR A 9 -55.61 -7.58 94.09
N ALA A 10 -54.70 -6.98 94.86
CA ALA A 10 -54.38 -7.36 96.23
C ALA A 10 -55.00 -6.36 97.23
N LEU A 11 -54.97 -6.68 98.53
CA LEU A 11 -55.50 -5.83 99.61
C LEU A 11 -54.97 -4.38 99.59
N PHE A 12 -53.77 -4.17 99.03
CA PHE A 12 -53.24 -2.84 98.69
C PHE A 12 -52.58 -2.87 97.30
N GLY A 13 -53.36 -2.55 96.26
CA GLY A 13 -52.84 -2.33 94.90
C GLY A 13 -52.87 -3.57 93.98
N PHE A 14 -51.94 -3.63 93.03
CA PHE A 14 -51.83 -4.73 92.07
C PHE A 14 -51.06 -5.93 92.64
N ASN A 15 -51.40 -7.13 92.17
CA ASN A 15 -50.71 -8.35 92.54
C ASN A 15 -49.27 -8.35 92.03
N LYS A 16 -48.31 -8.47 92.95
CA LYS A 16 -46.87 -8.38 92.68
C LYS A 16 -46.36 -9.47 91.73
N SER A 17 -46.94 -10.68 91.74
CA SER A 17 -46.56 -11.72 90.77
C SER A 17 -46.85 -11.31 89.34
N ASP A 18 -48.02 -10.73 89.12
CA ASP A 18 -48.54 -10.44 87.77
C ASP A 18 -47.83 -9.20 87.20
N VAL A 19 -47.52 -8.23 88.07
CA VAL A 19 -46.68 -7.07 87.73
C VAL A 19 -45.26 -7.52 87.39
N ASN A 20 -44.64 -8.40 88.18
CA ASN A 20 -43.31 -8.92 87.89
C ASN A 20 -43.27 -9.71 86.56
N ALA A 21 -44.22 -10.63 86.34
CA ALA A 21 -44.29 -11.43 85.12
C ALA A 21 -44.52 -10.56 83.85
N TYR A 22 -45.27 -9.46 83.98
CA TYR A 22 -45.43 -8.49 82.89
C TYR A 22 -44.18 -7.67 82.62
N ILE A 23 -43.46 -7.25 83.66
CA ILE A 23 -42.17 -6.55 83.54
C ILE A 23 -41.16 -7.47 82.86
N GLU A 24 -41.05 -8.73 83.30
CA GLU A 24 -40.16 -9.75 82.73
C GLU A 24 -40.51 -10.04 81.26
N LYS A 25 -41.80 -10.18 80.94
CA LYS A 25 -42.26 -10.31 79.55
C LYS A 25 -41.89 -9.08 78.69
N ILE A 26 -42.06 -7.87 79.20
CA ILE A 26 -41.69 -6.63 78.49
C ILE A 26 -40.18 -6.57 78.25
N ILE A 27 -39.37 -6.89 79.26
CA ILE A 27 -37.90 -6.92 79.12
C ILE A 27 -37.52 -7.92 78.03
N HIS A 28 -38.10 -9.12 78.04
CA HIS A 28 -37.80 -10.14 77.03
C HIS A 28 -38.25 -9.73 75.61
N GLU A 29 -39.42 -9.09 75.46
CA GLU A 29 -39.87 -8.53 74.18
C GLU A 29 -38.96 -7.38 73.68
N PHE A 30 -38.39 -6.56 74.58
CA PHE A 30 -37.42 -5.53 74.23
C PHE A 30 -36.05 -6.11 73.85
N ASP A 31 -35.54 -7.07 74.62
CA ASP A 31 -34.27 -7.76 74.33
C ASP A 31 -34.33 -8.49 72.99
N GLN A 32 -35.44 -9.17 72.69
CA GLN A 32 -35.66 -9.79 71.39
C GLN A 32 -35.63 -8.76 70.25
N ARG A 33 -36.34 -7.64 70.39
CA ARG A 33 -36.37 -6.57 69.37
C ARG A 33 -35.02 -5.88 69.19
N LEU A 34 -34.26 -5.69 70.27
CA LEU A 34 -32.90 -5.18 70.21
C LEU A 34 -32.02 -6.12 69.40
N LYS A 35 -32.05 -7.43 69.70
CA LYS A 35 -31.31 -8.45 68.96
C LYS A 35 -31.70 -8.51 67.48
N GLU A 36 -32.99 -8.53 67.16
CA GLU A 36 -33.49 -8.49 65.77
C GLU A 36 -32.97 -7.25 65.01
N LYS A 37 -32.88 -6.10 65.68
CA LYS A 37 -32.32 -4.87 65.10
C LYS A 37 -30.80 -4.92 64.95
N ASP A 38 -30.07 -5.49 65.90
CA ASP A 38 -28.62 -5.67 65.79
C ASP A 38 -28.24 -6.67 64.68
N ASP A 39 -29.01 -7.73 64.50
CA ASP A 39 -28.87 -8.68 63.39
C ASP A 39 -29.16 -7.99 62.03
N GLU A 40 -30.24 -7.19 61.94
CA GLU A 40 -30.56 -6.38 60.74
C GLU A 40 -29.47 -5.36 60.42
N ILE A 41 -28.98 -4.61 61.43
CA ILE A 41 -27.87 -3.66 61.29
C ILE A 41 -26.60 -4.37 60.81
N SER A 42 -26.32 -5.58 61.30
CA SER A 42 -25.15 -6.36 60.92
C SER A 42 -25.23 -6.84 59.47
N ASN A 43 -26.41 -7.31 59.03
CA ASN A 43 -26.69 -7.67 57.65
C ASN A 43 -26.57 -6.46 56.70
N LEU A 44 -27.18 -5.33 57.03
CA LEU A 44 -27.09 -4.10 56.25
C LEU A 44 -25.63 -3.59 56.12
N LYS A 45 -24.84 -3.66 57.21
CA LYS A 45 -23.41 -3.33 57.17
C LYS A 45 -22.62 -4.26 56.22
N LEU A 46 -22.97 -5.55 56.16
CA LEU A 46 -22.34 -6.49 55.23
C LEU A 46 -22.69 -6.15 53.77
N GLN A 47 -23.98 -5.95 53.47
CA GLN A 47 -24.46 -5.57 52.13
C GLN A 47 -23.84 -4.25 51.65
N ILE A 48 -23.72 -3.24 52.53
CA ILE A 48 -23.05 -1.97 52.21
C ILE A 48 -21.57 -2.17 51.83
N ARG A 49 -20.85 -3.03 52.56
CA ARG A 49 -19.44 -3.35 52.22
C ARG A 49 -19.33 -4.07 50.88
N GLU A 50 -20.20 -5.04 50.63
CA GLU A 50 -20.20 -5.78 49.36
C GLU A 50 -20.55 -4.87 48.17
N MET A 51 -21.58 -4.02 48.32
CA MET A 51 -21.97 -3.05 47.29
C MET A 51 -20.86 -2.03 46.99
N LYS A 52 -20.11 -1.59 48.01
CA LYS A 52 -18.93 -0.73 47.81
C LYS A 52 -17.83 -1.45 47.03
N ALA A 53 -17.46 -2.66 47.42
CA ALA A 53 -16.45 -3.44 46.72
C ALA A 53 -16.83 -3.70 45.25
N ARG A 54 -18.11 -4.03 44.97
CA ARG A 54 -18.62 -4.19 43.61
C ARG A 54 -18.58 -2.88 42.81
N PHE A 55 -18.94 -1.76 43.42
CA PHE A 55 -18.87 -0.44 42.79
C PHE A 55 -17.42 -0.03 42.47
N GLU A 56 -16.49 -0.23 43.40
CA GLU A 56 -15.07 0.08 43.22
C GLU A 56 -14.44 -0.79 42.10
N SER A 57 -14.79 -2.09 42.02
CA SER A 57 -14.37 -2.97 40.91
C SER A 57 -14.91 -2.46 39.56
N ALA A 58 -16.22 -2.23 39.47
CA ALA A 58 -16.86 -1.76 38.24
C ALA A 58 -16.34 -0.39 37.77
N ALA A 59 -16.01 0.51 38.70
CA ALA A 59 -15.40 1.80 38.39
C ALA A 59 -13.98 1.63 37.81
N SER A 60 -13.16 0.77 38.42
CA SER A 60 -11.80 0.44 37.97
C SER A 60 -11.78 -0.25 36.60
N GLU A 61 -12.70 -1.19 36.38
CA GLU A 61 -12.90 -1.86 35.09
C GLU A 61 -13.34 -0.87 34.00
N SER A 62 -14.26 0.04 34.32
CA SER A 62 -14.73 1.09 33.41
C SER A 62 -13.60 2.06 33.00
N GLU A 63 -12.77 2.48 33.96
CA GLU A 63 -11.61 3.33 33.67
C GLU A 63 -10.58 2.59 32.80
N THR A 64 -10.31 1.32 33.10
CA THR A 64 -9.40 0.49 32.31
C THR A 64 -9.89 0.35 30.87
N LEU A 65 -11.18 0.02 30.68
CA LEU A 65 -11.81 -0.09 29.37
C LEU A 65 -11.80 1.24 28.60
N ALA A 66 -11.95 2.38 29.28
CA ALA A 66 -11.86 3.70 28.65
C ALA A 66 -10.44 3.96 28.10
N ARG A 67 -9.41 3.70 28.90
CA ARG A 67 -7.99 3.82 28.50
C ARG A 67 -7.61 2.86 27.37
N GLU A 68 -8.17 1.64 27.36
CA GLU A 68 -7.97 0.68 26.27
C GLU A 68 -8.62 1.16 24.96
N LYS A 69 -9.86 1.67 25.02
CA LYS A 69 -10.54 2.25 23.86
C LYS A 69 -9.78 3.44 23.28
N GLU A 70 -9.25 4.32 24.12
CA GLU A 70 -8.42 5.45 23.69
C GLU A 70 -7.16 4.96 22.96
N ARG A 71 -6.42 4.00 23.53
CA ARG A 71 -5.23 3.40 22.91
C ARG A 71 -5.54 2.74 21.57
N ILE A 72 -6.65 1.99 21.47
CA ILE A 72 -7.10 1.35 20.24
C ILE A 72 -7.45 2.41 19.19
N ALA A 73 -8.19 3.46 19.56
CA ALA A 73 -8.52 4.55 18.66
C ALA A 73 -7.27 5.28 18.13
N SER A 74 -6.31 5.61 19.00
CA SER A 74 -5.03 6.21 18.60
C SER A 74 -4.25 5.31 17.64
N ALA A 75 -4.17 4.01 17.92
CA ALA A 75 -3.49 3.05 17.06
C ALA A 75 -4.16 2.91 15.68
N LEU A 76 -5.50 2.92 15.62
CA LEU A 76 -6.25 2.89 14.36
C LEU A 76 -6.03 4.15 13.52
N ILE A 77 -6.05 5.34 14.15
CA ILE A 77 -5.75 6.61 13.48
C ILE A 77 -4.34 6.58 12.89
N THR A 78 -3.32 6.24 13.70
CA THR A 78 -1.93 6.14 13.23
C THR A 78 -1.74 5.08 12.13
N ALA A 79 -2.50 3.97 12.18
CA ALA A 79 -2.45 2.95 11.13
C ALA A 79 -3.06 3.46 9.83
N GLN A 80 -4.17 4.20 9.89
CA GLN A 80 -4.81 4.81 8.73
C GLN A 80 -3.92 5.88 8.10
N GLU A 81 -3.40 6.83 8.88
CA GLU A 81 -2.49 7.88 8.41
C GLU A 81 -1.26 7.30 7.69
N LYS A 82 -0.69 6.22 8.22
CA LYS A 82 0.43 5.51 7.59
C LYS A 82 0.03 4.77 6.32
N ALA A 83 -1.16 4.16 6.29
CA ALA A 83 -1.65 3.49 5.09
C ALA A 83 -1.90 4.49 3.95
N ASP A 84 -2.53 5.63 4.26
CA ASP A 84 -2.78 6.71 3.30
C ASP A 84 -1.46 7.32 2.79
N ALA A 85 -0.48 7.54 3.67
CA ALA A 85 0.86 7.99 3.28
C ALA A 85 1.60 7.00 2.36
N ILE A 86 1.51 5.69 2.63
CA ILE A 86 2.10 4.64 1.78
C ILE A 86 1.42 4.58 0.42
N LEU A 87 0.09 4.69 0.36
CA LEU A 87 -0.67 4.71 -0.89
C LEU A 87 -0.29 5.91 -1.76
N GLU A 88 -0.16 7.09 -1.15
CA GLU A 88 0.20 8.31 -1.86
C GLU A 88 1.67 8.31 -2.31
N GLU A 89 2.60 7.79 -1.49
CA GLU A 89 3.99 7.57 -1.91
C GLU A 89 4.07 6.58 -3.08
N ALA A 90 3.30 5.49 -3.04
CA ALA A 90 3.25 4.50 -4.12
C ALA A 90 2.71 5.08 -5.43
N ARG A 91 1.66 5.92 -5.38
CA ARG A 91 1.15 6.66 -6.54
C ARG A 91 2.20 7.59 -7.13
N ASN A 92 2.79 8.45 -6.30
CA ASN A 92 3.81 9.40 -6.73
C ASN A 92 5.02 8.70 -7.37
N ARG A 93 5.47 7.56 -6.82
CA ARG A 93 6.54 6.74 -7.41
C ARG A 93 6.13 6.13 -8.75
N ALA A 94 4.90 5.62 -8.87
CA ALA A 94 4.40 5.05 -10.11
C ALA A 94 4.27 6.11 -11.23
N GLU A 95 3.80 7.31 -10.90
CA GLU A 95 3.72 8.44 -11.84
C GLU A 95 5.11 8.93 -12.28
N GLN A 96 6.06 9.05 -11.35
CA GLN A 96 7.44 9.43 -11.65
C GLN A 96 8.14 8.40 -12.55
N GLU A 97 8.03 7.10 -12.24
CA GLU A 97 8.67 6.07 -13.07
C GLU A 97 7.97 5.95 -14.43
N LYS A 98 6.65 6.13 -14.51
CA LYS A 98 5.95 6.24 -15.80
C LYS A 98 6.48 7.40 -16.64
N ALA A 99 6.55 8.61 -16.07
CA ALA A 99 7.04 9.79 -16.78
C ALA A 99 8.50 9.61 -17.25
N ARG A 100 9.34 8.95 -16.44
CA ARG A 100 10.71 8.59 -16.78
C ARG A 100 10.79 7.58 -17.94
N LEU A 101 9.94 6.55 -17.92
CA LEU A 101 9.86 5.55 -19.00
C LEU A 101 9.33 6.16 -20.30
N ASP A 102 8.32 7.02 -20.23
CA ASP A 102 7.77 7.74 -21.39
C ASP A 102 8.86 8.66 -22.02
N ALA A 103 9.64 9.37 -21.20
CA ALA A 103 10.75 10.20 -21.68
C ALA A 103 11.90 9.36 -22.30
N ALA A 104 12.24 8.22 -21.71
CA ALA A 104 13.23 7.30 -22.26
C ALA A 104 12.77 6.68 -23.60
N LEU A 105 11.48 6.33 -23.69
CA LEU A 105 10.87 5.80 -24.92
C LEU A 105 10.95 6.79 -26.07
N GLU A 106 10.70 8.08 -25.81
CA GLU A 106 10.75 9.12 -26.84
C GLU A 106 12.19 9.41 -27.29
N ALA A 107 13.16 9.40 -26.38
CA ALA A 107 14.58 9.53 -26.72
C ALA A 107 15.09 8.35 -27.59
N GLU A 108 14.62 7.12 -27.33
CA GLU A 108 14.96 5.97 -28.20
C GLU A 108 14.24 6.04 -29.56
N ARG A 109 13.02 6.59 -29.63
CA ARG A 109 12.34 6.85 -30.92
C ARG A 109 13.10 7.85 -31.78
N GLU A 110 13.61 8.93 -31.19
CA GLU A 110 14.43 9.93 -31.88
C GLU A 110 15.70 9.29 -32.48
N LYS A 111 16.45 8.52 -31.68
CA LYS A 111 17.62 7.75 -32.16
C LYS A 111 17.29 6.81 -33.32
N ILE A 112 16.14 6.13 -33.28
CA ILE A 112 15.69 5.24 -34.37
C ILE A 112 15.44 6.04 -35.66
N ILE A 113 14.90 7.25 -35.56
CA ILE A 113 14.68 8.14 -36.71
C ILE A 113 16.02 8.58 -37.33
N ASP A 114 16.99 8.96 -36.50
CA ASP A 114 18.33 9.36 -36.95
C ASP A 114 19.08 8.21 -37.61
N ILE A 115 19.14 7.04 -36.96
CA ILE A 115 19.76 5.84 -37.55
C ILE A 115 19.10 5.47 -38.89
N LYS A 116 17.78 5.59 -39.00
CA LYS A 116 17.05 5.34 -40.25
C LYS A 116 17.39 6.38 -41.34
N ARG A 117 17.65 7.63 -40.97
CA ARG A 117 18.11 8.69 -41.88
C ARG A 117 19.52 8.39 -42.38
N ASP A 118 20.42 8.00 -41.49
CA ASP A 118 21.81 7.67 -41.81
C ASP A 118 21.90 6.45 -42.73
N ILE A 119 21.13 5.38 -42.46
CA ILE A 119 21.02 4.21 -43.34
C ILE A 119 20.55 4.63 -44.75
N LYS A 120 19.58 5.55 -44.86
CA LYS A 120 19.11 6.06 -46.15
C LYS A 120 20.19 6.88 -46.87
N MET A 121 20.96 7.68 -46.13
CA MET A 121 22.09 8.45 -46.68
C MET A 121 23.21 7.53 -47.19
N MET A 122 23.64 6.56 -46.38
CA MET A 122 24.64 5.56 -46.76
C MET A 122 24.20 4.75 -47.97
N LYS A 123 22.93 4.32 -48.03
CA LYS A 123 22.38 3.65 -49.22
C LYS A 123 22.55 4.52 -50.48
N ASN A 124 22.20 5.80 -50.40
CA ASN A 124 22.31 6.71 -51.54
C ASN A 124 23.76 6.89 -51.98
N GLN A 125 24.70 7.06 -51.04
CA GLN A 125 26.14 7.15 -51.32
C GLN A 125 26.68 5.89 -52.01
N VAL A 126 26.25 4.70 -51.57
CA VAL A 126 26.63 3.43 -52.20
C VAL A 126 26.05 3.32 -53.61
N MET A 127 24.78 3.68 -53.84
CA MET A 127 24.19 3.69 -55.19
C MET A 127 24.90 4.68 -56.13
N GLU A 128 25.28 5.86 -55.63
CA GLU A 128 26.02 6.86 -56.40
C GLU A 128 27.44 6.37 -56.77
N ALA A 129 28.13 5.73 -55.82
CA ALA A 129 29.44 5.13 -56.07
C ALA A 129 29.36 3.99 -57.11
N LEU A 130 28.39 3.08 -56.97
CA LEU A 130 28.17 2.00 -57.94
C LEU A 130 27.84 2.56 -59.34
N SER A 131 27.00 3.59 -59.44
CA SER A 131 26.70 4.23 -60.73
C SER A 131 27.94 4.89 -61.36
N LYS A 132 28.85 5.45 -60.57
CA LYS A 132 30.12 6.00 -61.07
C LYS A 132 31.03 4.88 -61.62
N TYR A 133 31.15 3.76 -60.91
CA TYR A 133 31.91 2.61 -61.39
C TYR A 133 31.29 1.98 -62.65
N GLN A 134 29.97 1.89 -62.73
CA GLN A 134 29.25 1.42 -63.92
C GLN A 134 29.57 2.31 -65.15
N ASN A 135 29.52 3.63 -64.99
CA ASN A 135 29.85 4.56 -66.09
C ASN A 135 31.31 4.41 -66.53
N LEU A 136 32.25 4.29 -65.57
CA LEU A 136 33.67 4.09 -65.86
C LEU A 136 33.94 2.78 -66.63
N LEU A 137 33.20 1.70 -66.30
CA LEU A 137 33.30 0.44 -67.03
C LEU A 137 32.80 0.59 -68.48
N ASN A 138 31.64 1.24 -68.68
CA ASN A 138 31.11 1.52 -70.01
C ASN A 138 32.08 2.41 -70.84
N GLU A 139 32.73 3.39 -70.22
CA GLU A 139 33.74 4.24 -70.89
C GLU A 139 34.97 3.42 -71.34
N VAL A 140 35.42 2.46 -70.52
CA VAL A 140 36.52 1.54 -70.88
C VAL A 140 36.10 0.57 -71.98
N GLU A 141 34.87 0.04 -71.95
CA GLU A 141 34.31 -0.84 -72.97
C GLU A 141 34.26 -0.13 -74.34
N ILE A 142 33.71 1.10 -74.38
CA ILE A 142 33.72 1.97 -75.58
C ILE A 142 35.15 2.27 -76.04
N PHE A 143 36.10 2.50 -75.13
CA PHE A 143 37.50 2.74 -75.51
C PHE A 143 38.14 1.50 -76.16
N ILE A 144 37.84 0.30 -75.65
CA ILE A 144 38.32 -0.97 -76.22
C ILE A 144 37.70 -1.19 -77.61
N GLU A 145 36.38 -1.07 -77.76
CA GLU A 145 35.70 -1.22 -79.07
C GLU A 145 36.26 -0.28 -80.13
N ASN A 146 36.49 1.01 -79.78
CA ASN A 146 37.09 1.97 -80.69
C ASN A 146 38.54 1.60 -81.06
N LYS A 147 39.33 1.06 -80.12
CA LYS A 147 40.70 0.62 -80.39
C LYS A 147 40.74 -0.64 -81.25
N GLU A 148 39.87 -1.60 -81.02
CA GLU A 148 39.74 -2.79 -81.88
C GLU A 148 39.39 -2.40 -83.32
N GLN A 149 38.47 -1.43 -83.51
CA GLN A 149 38.16 -0.89 -84.83
C GLN A 149 39.33 -0.13 -85.48
N GLU A 150 40.17 0.58 -84.72
CA GLU A 150 41.40 1.18 -85.28
C GLU A 150 42.39 0.13 -85.80
N TYR A 151 42.50 -1.02 -85.12
CA TYR A 151 43.36 -2.13 -85.56
C TYR A 151 42.78 -2.84 -86.80
N ASP A 152 41.49 -3.18 -86.81
CA ASP A 152 40.84 -3.85 -87.96
C ASP A 152 40.85 -3.00 -89.24
N ASN A 153 40.84 -1.66 -89.13
CA ASN A 153 40.97 -0.76 -90.28
C ASN A 153 42.44 -0.48 -90.70
N GLY A 154 43.42 -0.92 -89.90
CA GLY A 154 44.86 -0.67 -90.13
C GLY A 154 45.49 -1.56 -91.22
N ASP A 155 45.01 -2.80 -91.37
CA ASP A 155 45.58 -3.79 -92.31
C ASP A 155 45.19 -3.55 -93.80
N GLY A 156 44.54 -2.41 -94.10
CA GLY A 156 44.01 -2.10 -95.44
C GLY A 156 44.90 -1.26 -96.36
N GLN A 157 46.01 -0.68 -95.89
CA GLN A 157 46.81 0.27 -96.69
C GLN A 157 48.34 0.12 -96.53
N GLU A 158 48.95 -0.77 -97.31
CA GLU A 158 50.13 -0.43 -98.13
C GLU A 158 50.35 -1.47 -99.25
N SER A 159 50.34 -1.03 -100.52
CA SER A 159 50.65 -1.88 -101.68
C SER A 159 51.27 -1.06 -102.82
N GLY A 160 52.28 -1.64 -103.51
CA GLY A 160 53.10 -0.99 -104.54
C GLY A 160 54.18 -0.06 -103.95
N GLU A 161 55.38 0.16 -104.53
CA GLU A 161 56.06 -0.30 -105.76
C GLU A 161 57.59 -0.31 -105.48
N GLN A 162 58.54 -0.78 -106.32
CA GLN A 162 58.55 -1.19 -107.74
C GLN A 162 59.63 -2.29 -107.97
N VAL A 163 59.78 -2.78 -109.20
CA VAL A 163 60.81 -3.77 -109.64
C VAL A 163 61.96 -3.06 -110.39
N PRO A 164 63.20 -3.60 -110.35
CA PRO A 164 63.94 -3.73 -111.61
C PRO A 164 64.40 -5.16 -111.89
N GLN A 165 64.26 -5.56 -113.16
CA GLN A 165 64.84 -6.79 -113.72
C GLN A 165 66.35 -6.59 -113.92
N ASP A 166 67.14 -7.67 -113.85
CA ASP A 166 67.85 -8.10 -115.06
C ASP A 166 68.27 -9.58 -115.01
N ASN A 167 68.58 -10.14 -116.18
CA ASN A 167 68.51 -11.59 -116.48
C ASN A 167 69.93 -12.22 -116.71
N PRO A 168 70.15 -13.35 -117.41
CA PRO A 168 70.76 -14.53 -116.79
C PRO A 168 72.10 -14.99 -117.41
N SER A 169 72.74 -15.98 -116.79
CA SER A 169 73.48 -17.09 -117.45
C SER A 169 73.72 -18.24 -116.46
#